data_AF-A0A6D1AJ41-F1
#
_entry.id   AF-A0A6D1AJ41-F1
#
_cell.length_a   1.000
_cell.length_b   1.000
_cell.length_c   1.000
_cell.angle_alpha   90.00
_cell.angle_beta   90.00
_cell.angle_gamma   90.00
#
_symmetry.space_group_name_H-M   'P 1'
#
loop_
_entity.id
_entity.type
_entity.pdbx_description
1 polymer ?
#
loop_
_entity_poly.entity_id
_entity_poly.type
_entity_poly.pdbx_seq_one_letter_code
_entity_poly.pdbx_strand_id
1 'polypeptide(L)'
;IIKVAKLAFEAGLAAIKPGARVGDISYAIGEVIKNNNLYTPKEYTGHGIGKELHEDPYIPNEGKKGTGILLKDNMVICIEPM
;
A
#
# COMPACT_ATOMS: atom_id res chain seq x y z
N ILE A 1 2.38 -2.86 18.35
CA ILE A 1 2.56 -1.88 17.26
C ILE A 1 3.58 -2.37 16.23
N ILE A 2 4.88 -2.52 16.54
CA ILE A 2 5.91 -2.98 15.56
C ILE A 2 5.53 -4.26 14.81
N LYS A 3 5.03 -5.29 15.53
CA LYS A 3 4.55 -6.53 14.91
C LYS A 3 3.43 -6.27 13.90
N VAL A 4 2.50 -5.36 14.21
CA VAL A 4 1.37 -5.04 13.34
C VAL A 4 1.86 -4.27 12.11
N ALA A 5 2.78 -3.33 12.26
CA ALA A 5 3.40 -2.63 11.13
C ALA A 5 4.06 -3.61 10.15
N LYS A 6 4.82 -4.59 10.67
CA LYS A 6 5.42 -5.66 9.85
C LYS A 6 4.36 -6.49 9.13
N LEU A 7 3.30 -6.91 9.83
CA LEU A 7 2.20 -7.68 9.23
C LEU A 7 1.45 -6.87 8.16
N ALA A 8 1.27 -5.57 8.37
CA ALA A 8 0.63 -4.68 7.40
C ALA A 8 1.48 -4.55 6.13
N PHE A 9 2.79 -4.37 6.29
CA PHE A 9 3.74 -4.36 5.17
C PHE A 9 3.71 -5.69 4.39
N GLU A 10 3.78 -6.83 5.09
CA GLU A 10 3.71 -8.16 4.48
C GLU A 10 2.39 -8.40 3.73
N ALA A 11 1.26 -7.94 4.27
CA ALA A 11 -0.04 -8.02 3.62
C ALA A 11 -0.11 -7.16 2.35
N GLY A 12 0.41 -5.92 2.40
CA GLY A 12 0.54 -5.05 1.24
C GLY A 12 1.41 -5.67 0.14
N LEU A 13 2.57 -6.21 0.52
CA LEU A 13 3.49 -6.88 -0.40
C LEU A 13 2.83 -8.09 -1.09
N ALA A 14 2.10 -8.91 -0.34
CA ALA A 14 1.39 -10.07 -0.88
C ALA A 14 0.24 -9.69 -1.83
N ALA A 15 -0.29 -8.47 -1.74
CA ALA A 15 -1.31 -7.96 -2.66
C ALA A 15 -0.74 -7.49 -4.01
N ILE A 16 0.59 -7.30 -4.12
CA ILE A 16 1.26 -6.92 -5.36
C ILE A 16 1.37 -8.15 -6.27
N LYS A 17 0.57 -8.17 -7.34
CA LYS A 17 0.55 -9.25 -8.33
C LYS A 17 -0.02 -8.76 -9.67
N PRO A 18 0.18 -9.49 -10.78
CA PRO A 18 -0.42 -9.15 -12.06
C PRO A 18 -1.93 -8.96 -11.94
N GLY A 19 -2.43 -7.84 -12.50
CA GLY A 19 -3.85 -7.49 -12.44
C GLY A 19 -4.31 -6.81 -11.15
N ALA A 20 -3.47 -6.71 -10.13
CA ALA A 20 -3.79 -5.95 -8.92
C ALA A 20 -3.81 -4.45 -9.20
N ARG A 21 -4.56 -3.72 -8.38
CA ARG A 21 -4.61 -2.26 -8.40
C ARG A 21 -4.07 -1.69 -7.09
N VAL A 22 -3.71 -0.41 -7.10
CA VAL A 22 -3.28 0.32 -5.89
C VAL A 22 -4.23 0.09 -4.72
N GLY A 23 -5.55 0.15 -4.96
CA GLY A 23 -6.55 -0.05 -3.92
C GLY A 23 -6.56 -1.46 -3.31
N ASP A 24 -6.04 -2.47 -4.00
CA ASP A 24 -5.88 -3.82 -3.43
C ASP A 24 -4.76 -3.87 -2.39
N ILE A 25 -3.64 -3.18 -2.66
CA ILE A 25 -2.53 -3.01 -1.71
C ILE A 25 -3.02 -2.22 -0.49
N SER A 26 -3.62 -1.05 -0.74
CA SER A 26 -4.14 -0.16 0.30
C SER A 26 -5.19 -0.82 1.18
N TYR A 27 -6.08 -1.63 0.58
CA TYR A 27 -7.04 -2.43 1.34
C TYR A 27 -6.34 -3.47 2.22
N ALA A 28 -5.37 -4.22 1.69
CA ALA A 28 -4.68 -5.26 2.45
C ALA A 28 -3.93 -4.70 3.67
N ILE A 29 -3.24 -3.57 3.51
CA ILE A 29 -2.59 -2.83 4.60
C ILE A 29 -3.63 -2.39 5.63
N GLY A 30 -4.66 -1.66 5.18
CA GLY A 30 -5.65 -1.04 6.05
C GLY A 30 -6.43 -2.06 6.89
N GLU A 31 -6.75 -3.23 6.35
CA GLU A 31 -7.44 -4.29 7.10
C GLU A 31 -6.59 -4.83 8.25
N VAL A 32 -5.28 -5.03 8.05
CA VAL A 32 -4.40 -5.47 9.13
C VAL A 32 -4.36 -4.44 10.25
N ILE A 33 -4.23 -3.16 9.90
CA ILE A 33 -4.19 -2.05 10.86
C ILE A 33 -5.50 -1.98 11.65
N LYS A 34 -6.64 -1.97 10.96
CA LYS A 34 -7.99 -1.88 11.57
C LYS A 34 -8.32 -3.08 12.45
N ASN A 35 -8.02 -4.31 12.00
CA ASN A 35 -8.30 -5.52 12.78
C ASN A 35 -7.46 -5.63 14.06
N ASN A 36 -6.41 -4.82 14.19
CA ASN A 36 -5.61 -4.70 15.40
C ASN A 36 -5.95 -3.44 16.23
N ASN A 37 -7.08 -2.78 15.95
CA ASN A 37 -7.54 -1.55 16.62
C ASN A 37 -6.52 -0.41 16.56
N LEU A 38 -5.79 -0.30 15.45
CA LEU A 38 -4.84 0.78 15.17
C LEU A 38 -5.36 1.66 14.02
N TYR A 39 -4.68 2.77 13.78
CA TYR A 39 -4.95 3.68 12.67
C TYR A 39 -3.62 4.17 12.06
N THR A 40 -3.69 4.61 10.81
CA THR A 40 -2.59 5.25 10.08
C THR A 40 -2.97 6.72 9.80
N PRO A 41 -2.02 7.66 9.83
CA PRO A 41 -2.22 8.99 9.25
C PRO A 41 -2.65 8.88 7.78
N LYS A 42 -3.52 9.81 7.33
CA LYS A 42 -4.02 9.84 5.95
C LYS A 42 -3.16 10.71 5.04
N GLU A 43 -2.27 11.50 5.65
CA GLU A 43 -1.43 12.49 5.01
C GLU A 43 -0.16 11.89 4.41
N TYR A 44 0.24 10.68 4.80
CA TYR A 44 1.38 9.98 4.20
C TYR A 44 0.96 8.65 3.60
N THR A 45 1.60 8.34 2.48
CA THR A 45 1.31 7.20 1.63
C THR A 45 2.61 6.70 1.03
N GLY A 46 2.61 5.47 0.52
CA GLY A 46 3.64 5.07 -0.45
C GLY A 46 3.54 5.85 -1.74
N HIS A 47 4.48 5.61 -2.64
CA HIS A 47 4.60 6.34 -3.90
C HIS A 47 5.36 5.51 -4.95
N GLY A 48 5.28 5.89 -6.22
CA GLY A 48 6.24 5.47 -7.24
C GLY A 48 7.61 6.06 -6.95
N ILE A 49 8.68 5.34 -7.28
CA ILE A 49 10.06 5.79 -7.07
C ILE A 49 10.94 5.33 -8.23
N GLY A 50 11.83 6.20 -8.69
CA GLY A 50 12.78 5.84 -9.73
C GLY A 50 13.52 7.03 -10.30
N LYS A 51 12.88 7.74 -11.24
CA LYS A 51 13.49 8.95 -11.84
C LYS A 51 13.43 10.10 -10.84
N GLU A 52 12.27 10.27 -10.23
CA GLU A 52 12.09 11.18 -9.11
C GLU A 52 12.05 10.42 -7.79
N LEU A 53 12.35 11.12 -6.70
CA LEU A 53 12.28 10.54 -5.35
C LEU A 53 10.85 10.09 -5.02
N HIS A 54 9.87 10.96 -5.31
CA HIS A 54 8.45 10.65 -5.21
C HIS A 54 7.78 10.91 -6.57
N GLU A 55 7.15 9.89 -7.13
CA GLU A 55 6.37 9.96 -8.37
C GLU A 55 5.08 9.14 -8.24
N ASP A 56 4.17 9.27 -9.22
CA ASP A 56 2.97 8.44 -9.26
C ASP A 56 3.32 6.95 -9.46
N PRO A 57 2.50 6.02 -8.94
CA PRO A 57 1.27 6.26 -8.20
C PRO A 57 1.48 6.44 -6.70
N TYR A 58 0.72 7.33 -6.07
CA TYR A 58 0.55 7.32 -4.61
C TYR A 58 -0.21 6.07 -4.15
N ILE A 59 0.24 5.46 -3.04
CA ILE A 59 -0.29 4.20 -2.50
C ILE A 59 -0.72 4.42 -1.05
N PRO A 60 -1.98 4.80 -0.80
CA PRO A 60 -2.50 5.00 0.54
C PRO A 60 -2.41 3.73 1.41
N ASN A 61 -2.33 3.90 2.73
CA ASN A 61 -2.33 2.79 3.70
C ASN A 61 -3.75 2.29 4.04
N GLU A 62 -4.78 2.83 3.39
CA GLU A 62 -6.16 2.40 3.47
C GLU A 62 -6.84 2.60 2.11
N GLY A 63 -7.63 1.63 1.66
CA GLY A 63 -8.32 1.74 0.37
C GLY A 63 -9.38 0.68 0.15
N LYS A 64 -9.86 0.58 -1.09
CA LYS A 64 -10.90 -0.37 -1.50
C LYS A 64 -10.38 -1.30 -2.58
N LYS A 65 -10.62 -2.62 -2.42
CA LYS A 65 -10.25 -3.62 -3.44
C LYS A 65 -10.78 -3.26 -4.82
N GLY A 66 -9.97 -3.50 -5.85
CA GLY A 66 -10.31 -3.29 -7.26
C GLY A 66 -10.36 -1.83 -7.71
N THR A 67 -9.89 -0.88 -6.90
CA THR A 67 -9.89 0.56 -7.24
C THR A 67 -8.48 1.10 -7.47
N GLY A 68 -8.37 2.27 -8.10
CA GLY A 68 -7.09 2.93 -8.37
C GLY A 68 -6.36 2.39 -9.59
N ILE A 69 -5.11 2.83 -9.75
CA ILE A 69 -4.25 2.51 -10.90
C ILE A 69 -3.97 1.00 -10.94
N LEU A 70 -4.03 0.42 -12.14
CA LEU A 70 -3.64 -0.96 -12.39
C LEU A 70 -2.11 -1.09 -12.34
N LEU A 71 -1.62 -2.01 -11.53
CA LEU A 71 -0.20 -2.33 -11.48
C LEU A 71 0.20 -3.00 -12.80
N LYS A 72 1.33 -2.55 -13.35
CA LYS A 72 1.91 -3.07 -14.58
C LYS A 72 3.32 -3.57 -14.31
N ASP A 73 3.77 -4.49 -15.15
CA ASP A 73 5.13 -4.99 -15.10
C ASP A 73 6.13 -3.84 -15.19
N ASN A 74 7.22 -3.96 -14.44
CA ASN A 74 8.31 -2.98 -14.32
C ASN A 74 7.93 -1.65 -13.64
N MET A 75 6.76 -1.54 -13.02
CA MET A 75 6.53 -0.46 -12.06
C MET A 75 7.43 -0.62 -10.84
N VAL A 76 7.99 0.48 -10.37
CA VAL A 76 8.79 0.54 -9.14
C VAL A 76 8.04 1.42 -8.15
N ILE A 77 7.68 0.84 -7.02
CA ILE A 77 6.81 1.48 -6.02
C ILE A 77 7.33 1.21 -4.60
N CYS A 78 7.05 2.15 -3.70
CA CYS A 78 7.20 2.03 -2.26
C CYS A 78 5.83 1.76 -1.63
N ILE A 79 5.79 0.84 -0.66
CA ILE A 79 4.69 0.72 0.30
C ILE A 79 5.26 0.95 1.70
N GLU A 80 4.67 1.87 2.44
CA GLU A 80 5.22 2.37 3.71
C GLU A 80 4.11 2.55 4.76
N PRO A 81 3.54 1.44 5.27
CA PRO A 81 2.55 1.52 6.34
C PRO A 81 3.14 2.10 7.62
N MET A 82 2.38 3.00 8.25
CA MET A 82 2.69 3.63 9.54
C MET A 82 1.81 3.06 10.65
#